data_AF-A0A1Z9BZY6-F1
#
_entry.id   AF-A0A1Z9BZY6-F1
#
_cell.length_a   1.000
_cell.length_b   1.000
_cell.length_c   1.000
_cell.angle_alpha   90.00
_cell.angle_beta   90.00
_cell.angle_gamma   90.00
#
_symmetry.space_group_name_H-M   'P 1'
#
loop_
_entity.id
_entity.type
_entity.pdbx_description
1 polymer ?
#
loop_
_entity_poly.entity_id
_entity_poly.type
_entity_poly.pdbx_seq_one_letter_code
_entity_poly.pdbx_strand_id
1 'polypeptide(L)' 'MKLRDYLIENFMTQAEFAEKIGTKQPVIHKYIYEKTTPGPSLMKKIFETTSGKVRPRDFPSRFKDGKVAKN' A
#
# COMPACT_ATOMS: atom_id res chain seq x y z
N MET A 1 -8.14 -3.89 -5.66
CA MET A 1 -8.76 -3.18 -4.53
C MET A 1 -7.69 -2.35 -3.84
N LYS A 2 -7.96 -1.10 -3.47
CA LYS A 2 -6.93 -0.28 -2.80
C LYS A 2 -6.81 -0.67 -1.32
N LEU A 3 -5.63 -0.44 -0.75
CA LEU A 3 -5.38 -0.70 0.67
C LEU A 3 -6.37 0.04 1.58
N ARG A 4 -6.74 1.28 1.22
CA ARG A 4 -7.74 2.07 1.95
C ARG A 4 -9.10 1.38 2.05
N ASP A 5 -9.59 0.86 0.92
CA ASP A 5 -10.90 0.24 0.85
C ASP A 5 -10.92 -1.05 1.66
N TYR A 6 -9.84 -1.83 1.58
CA TYR A 6 -9.66 -3.01 2.44
C TYR A 6 -9.73 -2.67 3.93
N LEU A 7 -9.08 -1.59 4.37
CA LEU A 7 -9.13 -1.17 5.78
C LEU A 7 -10.55 -0.79 6.21
N ILE A 8 -11.31 -0.11 5.35
CA ILE A 8 -12.68 0.28 5.61
C ILE A 8 -13.60 -0.96 5.70
N GLU A 9 -13.50 -1.88 4.74
CA GLU A 9 -14.30 -3.12 4.72
C GLU A 9 -14.06 -4.01 5.95
N ASN A 10 -12.83 -4.01 6.48
CA ASN A 10 -12.47 -4.82 7.65
C ASN A 10 -12.56 -4.04 8.96
N PHE A 11 -13.10 -2.81 8.96
CA PHE A 11 -13.16 -1.92 10.12
C PHE A 11 -11.82 -1.80 10.85
N MET A 12 -10.72 -1.81 10.09
CA MET A 12 -9.36 -1.87 10.62
C MET A 12 -8.70 -0.50 10.49
N THR A 13 -8.11 -0.03 11.59
CA THR A 13 -7.35 1.23 11.57
C THR A 13 -5.99 1.05 10.90
N GLN A 14 -5.39 2.16 10.46
CA GLN A 14 -4.04 2.14 9.89
C GLN A 14 -2.99 1.68 10.91
N ALA A 15 -3.23 1.94 12.20
CA ALA A 15 -2.34 1.52 13.28
C ALA A 15 -2.39 0.01 13.50
N GLU A 16 -3.60 -0.56 13.63
CA GLU A 16 -3.77 -2.01 13.78
C GLU A 16 -3.20 -2.78 12.59
N PHE A 17 -3.43 -2.29 11.37
CA PHE A 17 -2.85 -2.91 10.19
C PHE A 17 -1.32 -2.79 10.17
N ALA A 18 -0.78 -1.65 10.62
CA ALA A 18 0.66 -1.46 10.72
C ALA A 18 1.29 -2.44 11.72
N GLU A 19 0.69 -2.58 12.91
CA GLU A 19 1.13 -3.54 13.93
C GLU A 19 1.07 -4.97 13.40
N LYS A 20 0.00 -5.34 12.70
CA LYS A 20 -0.19 -6.67 12.12
C LYS A 20 0.92 -7.06 11.13
N ILE A 21 1.40 -6.12 10.33
CA ILE A 21 2.51 -6.37 9.38
C ILE A 21 3.90 -6.05 9.95
N GLY A 22 3.96 -5.55 11.19
CA GLY A 22 5.20 -5.15 11.86
C GLY A 22 5.82 -3.88 11.27
N THR A 23 5.00 -2.86 11.00
CA THR A 23 5.45 -1.53 10.55
C THR A 23 4.83 -0.41 11.40
N LYS A 24 5.09 0.85 11.03
CA LYS A 24 4.54 2.02 11.73
C LYS A 24 3.35 2.60 10.99
N GLN A 25 2.35 3.12 11.72
CA GLN A 25 1.17 3.76 11.14
C GLN A 25 1.47 4.83 10.07
N PRO A 26 2.49 5.71 10.22
CA PRO A 26 2.83 6.69 9.18
C PRO A 26 3.24 6.05 7.85
N VAL A 27 3.84 4.85 7.89
CA VAL A 27 4.23 4.13 6.67
C VAL A 27 3.00 3.69 5.88
N ILE A 28 1.96 3.20 6.56
CA ILE A 28 0.67 2.86 5.96
C ILE A 28 -0.02 4.11 5.40
N HIS A 29 0.04 5.23 6.14
CA HIS A 29 -0.48 6.50 5.68
C HIS A 29 0.14 6.92 4.34
N LYS A 30 1.47 6.80 4.20
CA LYS A 30 2.16 7.10 2.93
C LYS A 30 1.70 6.24 1.76
N TYR A 31 1.42 4.96 2.00
CA TYR A 31 0.94 4.09 0.92
C TYR A 31 -0.48 4.39 0.49
N ILE A 32 -1.33 4.85 1.41
CA ILE A 32 -2.71 5.23 1.11
C ILE A 32 -2.77 6.59 0.41
N TYR A 33 -1.98 7.56 0.88
CA TYR A 33 -2.11 8.98 0.47
C TYR A 33 -0.96 9.50 -0.40
N GLU A 34 0.29 9.09 -0.17
CA GLU A 34 1.49 9.75 -0.74
C GLU A 34 2.05 9.12 -2.02
N LYS A 35 1.22 8.51 -2.88
CA LYS A 35 1.67 7.87 -4.14
C LYS A 35 2.95 7.02 -4.02
N THR A 36 3.12 6.37 -2.87
CA THR A 36 4.33 5.61 -2.55
C THR A 36 4.01 4.13 -2.63
N THR A 37 4.86 3.39 -3.33
CA THR A 37 4.74 1.93 -3.44
C THR A 37 5.55 1.28 -2.30
N PRO A 38 4.99 0.29 -1.58
CA PRO A 38 5.75 -0.49 -0.62
C PRO A 38 6.91 -1.22 -1.29
N GLY A 39 8.02 -1.38 -0.57
CA GLY A 39 9.12 -2.24 -1.04
C GLY A 39 8.69 -3.71 -1.11
N PRO A 40 9.43 -4.57 -1.83
CA PRO A 40 9.04 -5.97 -2.10
C PRO A 40 8.70 -6.78 -0.84
N SER A 41 9.50 -6.65 0.21
CA SER A 41 9.29 -7.36 1.48
C SER A 41 8.00 -6.96 2.18
N LEU A 42 7.69 -5.65 2.20
CA LEU A 42 6.46 -5.16 2.83
C LEU A 42 5.24 -5.46 1.96
N MET A 43 5.39 -5.37 0.64
CA MET A 43 4.36 -5.70 -0.32
C MET A 43 3.94 -7.17 -0.20
N LYS A 44 4.90 -8.09 0.00
CA LYS A 44 4.63 -9.50 0.27
C LYS A 44 3.80 -9.68 1.55
N LYS A 45 4.19 -9.03 2.66
CA LYS A 45 3.42 -9.07 3.91
C LYS A 45 1.99 -8.55 3.75
N ILE A 46 1.82 -7.43 3.03
CA ILE A 46 0.50 -6.85 2.73
C ILE A 46 -0.32 -7.84 1.92
N PHE A 47 0.26 -8.43 0.88
CA PHE A 47 -0.41 -9.40 0.03
C PHE A 47 -0.86 -10.64 0.83
N GLU A 48 0.01 -11.19 1.67
CA GLU A 48 -0.31 -12.33 2.54
C GLU A 48 -1.38 -11.99 3.58
N THR A 49 -1.24 -10.85 4.26
CA THR A 49 -2.17 -10.40 5.32
C THR A 49 -3.56 -10.06 4.78
N THR A 50 -3.64 -9.58 3.54
CA THR A 50 -4.89 -9.25 2.85
C THR A 50 -5.42 -10.43 2.04
N SER A 51 -4.82 -11.62 2.15
CA SER A 51 -5.19 -12.82 1.38
C SER A 51 -5.27 -12.57 -0.13
N GLY A 52 -4.38 -11.74 -0.66
CA GLY A 52 -4.30 -11.37 -2.07
C GLY A 52 -5.38 -10.40 -2.56
N LYS A 53 -6.18 -9.82 -1.66
CA LYS A 53 -7.16 -8.77 -1.98
C LYS A 53 -6.49 -7.47 -2.41
N VAL A 54 -5.40 -7.09 -1.75
CA VAL A 54 -4.58 -5.92 -2.12
C VAL A 54 -3.35 -6.39 -2.89
N ARG A 55 -3.23 -5.98 -4.16
CA ARG A 55 -2.15 -6.40 -5.05
C ARG A 55 -1.16 -5.26 -5.33
N PRO A 56 0.07 -5.56 -5.77
CA PRO A 56 1.06 -4.52 -6.09
C PRO A 56 0.55 -3.52 -7.13
N ARG A 57 -0.20 -4.00 -8.12
CA ARG A 57 -0.84 -3.17 -9.16
C ARG A 57 -1.86 -2.17 -8.64
N ASP A 58 -2.41 -2.39 -7.45
CA ASP A 58 -3.40 -1.49 -6.85
C ASP A 58 -2.73 -0.26 -6.19
N PHE A 59 -1.41 -0.31 -5.99
CA PHE A 59 -0.65 0.85 -5.54
C PHE A 59 -0.31 1.75 -6.72
N PRO A 60 -0.35 3.08 -6.53
CA PRO A 60 0.08 4.01 -7.55
C PRO A 60 1.56 3.75 -7.89
N SER A 61 1.79 3.35 -9.14
CA SER A 61 3.14 3.24 -9.70
C SER A 61 3.77 4.63 -9.75
N ARG A 62 5.01 4.79 -9.25
CA ARG A 62 5.82 6.00 -9.51
C ARG A 62 6.03 6.23 -11.01
N PHE A 63 5.87 5.18 -11.82
CA PHE A 63 5.81 5.28 -13.26
C PHE A 63 4.36 5.59 -13.65
N LYS A 64 3.99 6.87 -13.55
CA LYS A 64 2.89 7.37 -14.38
C LYS A 64 3.41 7.47 -15.80
N ASP A 65 2.68 6.86 -16.73
CA ASP A 65 2.77 7.11 -18.16
C ASP A 65 3.10 8.59 -18.48
N GLY A 66 4.09 8.79 -19.35
CA GLY A 66 4.08 9.92 -20.27
C GLY A 66 4.72 11.24 -19.84
N LYS A 67 5.81 11.26 -19.07
CA LYS A 67 6.77 12.36 -19.18
C LYS A 67 8.17 11.82 -19.41
N VAL A 68 8.51 11.72 -20.70
CA VAL A 68 9.88 11.75 -21.19
C VAL A 68 10.52 13.00 -20.58
N ALA A 69 11.39 12.80 -19.60
CA ALA A 69 12.35 13.84 -19.23
C ALA A 69 13.28 13.98 -20.43
N LYS A 70 13.01 14.97 -21.30
CA LYS A 70 14.06 15.52 -22.15
C LYS A 70 14.99 16.31 -21.24
N ASN A 71 16.22 15.82 -21.09
CA ASN A 71 17.40 16.68 -21.13
C ASN A 71 18.62 15.84 -21.49
#